data_AF-A0A973RLA3-F1
#
_entry.id   AF-A0A973RLA3-F1
#
_cell.length_a   1.000
_cell.length_b   1.000
_cell.length_c   1.000
_cell.angle_alpha   90.00
_cell.angle_beta   90.00
_cell.angle_gamma   90.00
#
_symmetry.space_group_name_H-M   'P 1'
#
loop_
_entity.id
_entity.type
_entity.pdbx_description
1 polymer ?
#
loop_
_entity_poly.entity_id
_entity_poly.type
_entity_poly.pdbx_seq_one_letter_code
_entity_poly.pdbx_strand_id
1 'polypeptide(L)'
;MPVARSLATFSAFLALSACATPPRMHDEAQLNQVATACGLALGELIQDESEKKLLLMIRQDPSPEQRACVASWARRNGLKTVFVNMQFPEG
;
A
#
# COMPACT_ATOMS: atom_id res chain seq x y z
N MET A 1 -47.27 14.78 -35.05
CA MET A 1 -46.14 15.72 -34.85
C MET A 1 -46.46 16.60 -33.64
N PRO A 2 -45.55 16.99 -32.73
CA PRO A 2 -44.28 16.39 -32.30
C PRO A 2 -44.12 16.27 -30.74
N VAL A 3 -43.29 15.31 -30.31
CA VAL A 3 -42.17 15.39 -29.33
C VAL A 3 -42.41 15.94 -27.90
N ALA A 4 -42.08 15.13 -26.89
CA ALA A 4 -41.03 15.40 -25.89
C ALA A 4 -40.90 14.22 -24.90
N ARG A 5 -39.97 13.27 -25.13
CA ARG A 5 -38.65 13.21 -24.47
C ARG A 5 -38.72 13.44 -22.96
N SER A 6 -38.83 12.36 -22.18
CA SER A 6 -38.39 12.32 -20.78
C SER A 6 -37.49 11.11 -20.57
N LEU A 7 -36.29 11.23 -21.13
CA LEU A 7 -35.11 10.44 -20.76
C LEU A 7 -34.27 11.34 -19.85
N ALA A 8 -34.65 11.44 -18.57
CA ALA A 8 -33.97 12.31 -17.62
C ALA A 8 -33.72 11.58 -16.29
N THR A 9 -33.03 10.44 -16.34
CA THR A 9 -32.60 9.74 -15.12
C THR A 9 -31.28 8.98 -15.27
N PHE A 10 -30.33 9.47 -16.08
CA PHE A 10 -29.03 8.80 -16.28
C PHE A 10 -27.79 9.61 -15.84
N SER A 11 -27.96 10.81 -15.28
CA SER A 11 -26.82 11.72 -15.03
C SER A 11 -26.20 11.67 -13.63
N ALA A 12 -26.66 10.80 -12.73
CA ALA A 12 -26.16 10.77 -11.34
C ALA A 12 -24.92 9.88 -11.11
N PHE A 13 -24.43 9.15 -12.12
CA PHE A 13 -23.37 8.14 -11.95
C PHE A 13 -21.94 8.61 -12.31
N LEU A 14 -21.73 9.85 -12.74
CA LEU A 14 -20.44 10.30 -13.29
C LEU A 14 -19.52 11.07 -12.30
N ALA A 15 -19.89 11.19 -11.02
CA ALA A 15 -19.16 12.03 -10.06
C ALA A 15 -18.28 11.26 -9.05
N LEU A 16 -18.14 9.93 -9.14
CA LEU A 16 -17.13 9.18 -8.40
C LEU A 16 -15.95 8.84 -9.30
N SER A 17 -15.26 9.87 -9.82
CA SER A 17 -13.85 9.69 -10.14
C SER A 17 -13.12 9.54 -8.81
N ALA A 18 -13.02 8.31 -8.32
CA ALA A 18 -12.16 7.99 -7.18
C ALA A 18 -10.78 8.54 -7.52
N CYS A 19 -10.30 9.51 -6.74
CA CYS A 19 -8.93 9.99 -6.82
C CYS A 19 -8.02 8.80 -6.52
N ALA A 20 -7.60 8.09 -7.56
CA ALA A 20 -6.57 7.07 -7.45
C ALA A 20 -5.28 7.83 -7.14
N THR A 21 -4.98 8.01 -5.86
CA THR A 21 -3.72 8.61 -5.43
C THR A 21 -2.60 7.81 -6.10
N PRO A 22 -1.75 8.44 -6.93
CA PRO A 22 -0.67 7.72 -7.58
C PRO A 22 0.21 7.08 -6.51
N PRO A 23 0.75 5.88 -6.76
CA PRO A 23 1.66 5.23 -5.82
C PRO A 23 2.84 6.17 -5.58
N ARG A 24 2.94 6.65 -4.33
CA ARG A 24 4.04 7.50 -3.91
C ARG A 24 5.19 6.61 -3.46
N MET A 25 6.39 7.00 -3.87
CA MET A 25 7.60 6.50 -3.22
C MET A 25 7.69 7.11 -1.83
N HIS A 26 7.89 6.26 -0.84
CA HIS A 26 8.23 6.67 0.51
C HIS A 26 9.75 6.68 0.64
N ASP A 27 10.28 7.74 1.24
CA ASP A 27 11.70 7.82 1.52
C ASP A 27 12.09 6.89 2.67
N GLU A 28 13.39 6.65 2.80
CA GLU A 28 13.94 5.75 3.82
C GLU A 28 13.58 6.21 5.24
N ALA A 29 13.53 7.52 5.48
CA ALA A 29 13.18 8.07 6.79
C ALA A 29 11.74 7.70 7.20
N GLN A 30 10.79 7.81 6.26
CA GLN A 30 9.40 7.42 6.48
C GLN A 30 9.25 5.91 6.67
N LEU A 31 9.95 5.11 5.86
CA LEU A 31 9.94 3.65 6.00
C LEU A 31 10.50 3.21 7.36
N ASN A 32 11.59 3.82 7.81
CA ASN A 32 12.21 3.56 9.11
C ASN A 32 11.31 3.98 10.29
N GLN A 33 10.58 5.09 10.15
CA GLN A 33 9.61 5.51 11.15
C GLN A 33 8.47 4.48 11.30
N VAL A 34 7.97 3.95 10.18
CA VAL A 34 6.91 2.93 10.19
C VAL A 34 7.43 1.59 10.71
N ALA A 35 8.65 1.21 10.31
CA ALA A 35 9.30 0.00 10.77
C ALA A 35 9.39 0.01 12.31
N THR A 36 10.00 1.04 12.88
CA THR A 36 10.15 1.17 14.33
C THR A 36 8.81 1.26 15.07
N ALA A 37 7.82 1.97 14.52
CA ALA A 37 6.47 2.02 15.08
C ALA A 37 5.76 0.65 15.09
N CYS A 38 6.08 -0.23 14.13
CA CYS A 38 5.58 -1.59 14.07
C CYS A 38 6.46 -2.61 14.81
N GLY A 39 7.49 -2.18 15.57
CA GLY A 39 8.41 -3.08 16.27
C GLY A 39 9.40 -3.81 15.35
N LEU A 40 9.67 -3.24 14.18
CA LEU A 40 10.67 -3.68 13.22
C LEU A 40 11.99 -2.91 13.40
N ALA A 41 13.08 -3.50 12.92
CA ALA A 41 14.38 -2.85 12.87
C ALA A 41 14.49 -1.94 11.63
N LEU A 42 15.46 -1.04 11.63
CA LEU A 42 15.74 -0.16 10.50
C LEU A 42 16.14 -0.98 9.27
N GLY A 43 15.68 -0.58 8.09
CA GLY A 43 15.95 -1.28 6.84
C GLY A 43 15.14 -2.58 6.61
N GLU A 44 14.28 -3.00 7.55
CA GLU A 44 13.40 -4.16 7.33
C GLU A 44 12.16 -3.82 6.49
N LEU A 45 11.92 -2.55 6.18
CA LEU A 45 10.90 -2.11 5.22
C LEU A 45 11.58 -1.43 4.03
N ILE A 46 11.32 -1.94 2.84
CA ILE A 46 11.92 -1.43 1.59
C ILE A 46 10.84 -1.23 0.54
N GLN A 47 11.01 -0.19 -0.28
CA GLN A 47 10.24 0.03 -1.50
C GLN A 47 11.19 0.02 -2.69
N ASP A 48 10.83 -0.75 -3.73
CA ASP A 48 11.60 -0.81 -4.97
C ASP A 48 11.13 0.28 -5.93
N GLU A 49 12.05 1.04 -6.53
CA GLU A 49 11.72 2.09 -7.50
C GLU A 49 11.08 1.53 -8.79
N SER A 50 11.44 0.32 -9.19
CA SER A 50 10.86 -0.39 -10.34
C SER A 50 9.43 -0.86 -10.06
N GLU A 51 9.11 -1.13 -8.79
CA GLU A 51 7.82 -1.66 -8.33
C GLU A 51 7.26 -0.84 -7.16
N LYS A 52 7.03 0.46 -7.39
CA LYS A 52 6.61 1.47 -6.39
C LYS A 52 5.36 1.12 -5.56
N LYS A 53 4.58 0.13 -6.01
CA LYS A 53 3.38 -0.35 -5.31
C LYS A 53 3.69 -1.41 -4.25
N LEU A 54 4.89 -1.99 -4.27
CA LEU A 54 5.27 -3.05 -3.34
C LEU A 54 5.94 -2.46 -2.11
N LEU A 55 5.58 -2.98 -0.94
CA LEU A 55 6.28 -2.76 0.30
C LEU A 55 6.86 -4.10 0.73
N LEU A 56 8.18 -4.23 0.65
CA LEU A 56 8.89 -5.44 1.06
C LEU A 56 9.15 -5.35 2.56
N MET A 57 8.65 -6.33 3.31
CA MET A 57 8.99 -6.52 4.70
C MET A 57 9.98 -7.69 4.81
N ILE A 58 11.19 -7.39 5.24
CA ILE A 58 12.31 -8.33 5.21
C ILE A 58 12.69 -8.68 6.64
N ARG A 59 12.12 -9.77 7.14
CA ARG A 59 12.33 -10.26 8.50
C ARG A 59 12.06 -11.75 8.54
N GLN A 60 12.91 -12.47 9.27
CA GLN A 60 12.65 -13.86 9.61
C GLN A 60 11.59 -13.95 10.71
N ASP A 61 10.55 -14.74 10.48
CA ASP A 61 9.49 -15.06 11.44
C ASP A 61 8.84 -13.85 12.14
N PRO A 62 8.28 -12.88 11.38
CA PRO A 62 7.62 -11.74 11.99
C PRO A 62 6.36 -12.15 12.76
N SER A 63 6.16 -11.50 13.91
CA SER A 63 4.98 -11.76 14.73
C SER A 63 3.69 -11.42 13.94
N PRO A 64 2.54 -12.04 14.26
CA PRO A 64 1.27 -11.68 13.64
C PRO A 64 0.93 -10.19 13.79
N GLU A 65 1.29 -9.59 14.92
CA GLU A 65 1.08 -8.17 15.24
C GLU A 65 1.92 -7.26 14.33
N GLN A 66 3.20 -7.60 14.14
CA GLN A 66 4.10 -6.88 13.22
C GLN A 66 3.57 -6.91 11.80
N ARG A 67 3.16 -8.10 11.32
CA ARG A 67 2.56 -8.27 9.98
C ARG A 67 1.30 -7.44 9.82
N ALA A 68 0.40 -7.47 10.81
CA ALA A 68 -0.84 -6.71 10.80
C ALA A 68 -0.58 -5.20 10.79
N CYS A 69 0.39 -4.72 11.58
CA CYS A 69 0.77 -3.31 11.63
C CYS A 69 1.24 -2.80 10.26
N VAL A 70 2.20 -3.49 9.64
CA VAL A 70 2.74 -3.14 8.34
C VAL A 70 1.67 -3.23 7.25
N ALA A 71 0.90 -4.31 7.21
CA ALA A 71 -0.17 -4.48 6.22
C ALA A 71 -1.25 -3.39 6.33
N SER A 72 -1.61 -3.00 7.55
CA SER A 72 -2.55 -1.93 7.82
C SER A 72 -2.04 -0.58 7.30
N TRP A 73 -0.76 -0.27 7.55
CA TRP A 73 -0.13 0.94 7.02
C TRP A 73 -0.03 0.91 5.49
N ALA A 74 0.43 -0.19 4.90
CA ALA A 74 0.54 -0.36 3.46
C ALA A 74 -0.81 -0.14 2.77
N ARG A 75 -1.88 -0.74 3.29
CA ARG A 75 -3.25 -0.57 2.76
C ARG A 75 -3.70 0.89 2.75
N ARG A 76 -3.43 1.64 3.82
CA ARG A 76 -3.77 3.08 3.89
C ARG A 76 -3.00 3.92 2.88
N ASN A 77 -1.82 3.47 2.46
CA ASN A 77 -0.96 4.15 1.48
C ASN A 77 -1.06 3.56 0.06
N GLY A 78 -2.01 2.64 -0.18
CA GLY A 78 -2.22 2.04 -1.51
C GLY A 78 -1.11 1.07 -1.94
N LEU A 79 -0.39 0.49 -0.98
CA LEU A 79 0.71 -0.44 -1.20
C LEU A 79 0.28 -1.89 -0.99
N LYS A 80 1.00 -2.81 -1.63
CA LYS A 80 0.90 -4.25 -1.44
C LYS A 80 2.11 -4.72 -0.63
N THR A 81 1.85 -5.27 0.55
CA THR A 81 2.92 -5.84 1.39
C THR A 81 3.34 -7.20 0.88
N VAL A 82 4.64 -7.43 0.77
CA VAL A 82 5.26 -8.72 0.49
C VAL A 82 6.16 -9.06 1.67
N PHE A 83 5.92 -10.21 2.29
CA PHE A 83 6.75 -10.70 3.40
C PHE A 83 7.84 -11.59 2.83
N VAL A 84 9.09 -11.14 2.98
CA VAL A 84 10.27 -11.84 2.50
C VAL A 84 10.97 -12.48 3.70
N ASN A 85 10.87 -13.80 3.78
CA ASN A 85 11.62 -14.58 4.75
C ASN A 85 13.02 -14.83 4.19
N MET A 86 14.02 -14.11 4.70
CA MET A 86 15.43 -14.38 4.38
C MET A 86 15.95 -15.45 5.34
N GLN A 87 16.33 -16.61 4.80
CA GLN A 87 17.18 -17.58 5.49
C GLN A 87 18.62 -17.29 5.08
N PHE A 88 19.35 -16.58 5.94
CA PHE A 88 20.79 -16.43 5.75
C PHE A 88 21.46 -17.74 6.18
N PRO A 89 22.19 -18.42 5.28
CA PRO A 89 23.00 -19.56 5.71
C PRO A 89 24.04 -19.06 6.73
N GLU A 90 24.15 -19.75 7.86
CA GLU A 90 25.23 -19.52 8.82
C GLU A 90 26.56 -19.82 8.11
N GLY A 91 27.46 -18.83 8.11
CA GLY A 91 28.77 -18.91 7.46
C GLY A 91 29.76 -19.79 8.19
#